data_AF-A0A936VEZ6-F1
#
_entry.id   AF-A0A936VEZ6-F1
#
_cell.length_a   1.000
_cell.length_b   1.000
_cell.length_c   1.000
_cell.angle_alpha   90.00
_cell.angle_beta   90.00
_cell.angle_gamma   90.00
#
_symmetry.space_group_name_H-M   'P 1'
#
loop_
_entity.id
_entity.type
_entity.pdbx_description
1 polymer ?
#
loop_
_entity_poly.entity_id
_entity_poly.type
_entity_poly.pdbx_seq_one_letter_code
_entity_poly.pdbx_strand_id
1 'polypeptide(L)'
;MKRAHQKTLEAVFAHPTSANIAWKDIEALFTGLGAEVTEREGSRVAVVLFNEVRVFHRPHPSPKTDKGAVVSVKKWLEQHGVKP
;
A
#
# COMPACT_ATOMS: atom_id res chain seq x y z
N MET A 1 -8.98 13.41 1.21
CA MET A 1 -8.32 12.37 0.38
C MET A 1 -8.56 12.67 -1.10
N LYS A 2 -7.56 12.53 -1.99
CA LYS A 2 -7.72 12.75 -3.45
C LYS A 2 -8.46 11.57 -4.10
N ARG A 3 -9.19 11.83 -5.21
CA ARG A 3 -9.93 10.79 -5.97
C ARG A 3 -9.06 9.60 -6.39
N ALA A 4 -7.78 9.83 -6.71
CA ALA A 4 -6.86 8.75 -7.06
C ALA A 4 -6.59 7.79 -5.89
N HIS A 5 -6.39 8.33 -4.67
CA HIS A 5 -6.18 7.51 -3.47
C HIS A 5 -7.42 6.68 -3.12
N GLN A 6 -8.61 7.26 -3.29
CA GLN A 6 -9.88 6.55 -3.10
C GLN A 6 -9.98 5.33 -4.03
N LYS A 7 -9.66 5.49 -5.33
CA LYS A 7 -9.65 4.37 -6.29
C LYS A 7 -8.64 3.28 -5.91
N THR A 8 -7.45 3.68 -5.43
CA THR A 8 -6.46 2.70 -4.95
C THR A 8 -6.97 1.97 -3.73
N LEU A 9 -7.60 2.67 -2.78
CA LEU A 9 -8.18 2.09 -1.58
C LEU A 9 -9.29 1.08 -1.94
N GLU A 10 -10.20 1.44 -2.83
CA GLU A 10 -11.20 0.52 -3.38
C GLU A 10 -10.56 -0.72 -4.02
N ALA A 11 -9.51 -0.54 -4.82
CA ALA A 11 -8.80 -1.65 -5.46
C ALA A 11 -8.10 -2.59 -4.45
N VAL A 12 -7.53 -2.04 -3.36
CA VAL A 12 -6.93 -2.82 -2.27
C VAL A 12 -7.98 -3.66 -1.54
N PHE A 13 -9.20 -3.13 -1.38
CA PHE A 13 -10.29 -3.81 -0.68
C PHE A 13 -11.10 -4.77 -1.56
N ALA A 14 -10.96 -4.69 -2.89
CA ALA A 14 -11.68 -5.49 -3.86
C ALA A 14 -11.60 -7.01 -3.59
N HIS A 15 -12.67 -7.72 -3.94
CA HIS A 15 -12.75 -9.18 -3.90
C HIS A 15 -13.18 -9.73 -5.27
N PRO A 16 -12.39 -10.62 -5.91
CA PRO A 16 -11.11 -11.19 -5.45
C PRO A 16 -9.99 -10.14 -5.35
N THR A 17 -8.96 -10.40 -4.54
CA THR A 17 -7.82 -9.48 -4.37
C THR A 17 -7.14 -9.21 -5.71
N SER A 18 -7.02 -7.93 -6.07
CA SER A 18 -6.35 -7.49 -7.28
C SER A 18 -4.83 -7.67 -7.18
N ALA A 19 -4.22 -8.25 -8.22
CA ALA A 19 -2.77 -8.28 -8.42
C ALA A 19 -2.30 -7.19 -9.41
N ASN A 20 -3.18 -6.23 -9.72
CA ASN A 20 -2.96 -5.24 -10.79
C ASN A 20 -2.82 -3.81 -10.24
N ILE A 21 -2.43 -3.66 -8.98
CA ILE A 21 -2.22 -2.35 -8.34
C ILE A 21 -0.75 -1.99 -8.44
N ALA A 22 -0.43 -0.87 -9.08
CA ALA A 22 0.96 -0.40 -9.15
C ALA A 22 1.43 0.00 -7.75
N TRP A 23 2.64 -0.39 -7.37
CA TRP A 23 3.20 -0.08 -6.05
C TRP A 23 3.22 1.43 -5.75
N LYS A 24 3.53 2.25 -6.77
CA LYS A 24 3.51 3.71 -6.68
C LYS A 24 2.14 4.27 -6.24
N ASP A 25 1.04 3.63 -6.66
CA ASP A 25 -0.30 4.06 -6.26
C ASP A 25 -0.57 3.75 -4.78
N ILE A 26 -0.03 2.64 -4.27
CA ILE A 26 -0.08 2.27 -2.85
C ILE A 26 0.81 3.21 -2.02
N GLU A 27 2.04 3.50 -2.45
CA GLU A 27 2.90 4.51 -1.80
C GLU A 27 2.19 5.88 -1.74
N ALA A 28 1.56 6.31 -2.84
CA ALA A 28 0.82 7.57 -2.87
C ALA A 28 -0.40 7.56 -1.94
N LEU A 29 -1.10 6.42 -1.81
CA LEU A 29 -2.17 6.24 -0.82
C LEU A 29 -1.61 6.38 0.60
N PHE A 30 -0.48 5.73 0.92
CA PHE A 30 0.15 5.85 2.23
C PHE A 30 0.52 7.30 2.57
N THR A 31 1.23 8.00 1.68
CA THR A 31 1.54 9.42 1.89
C THR A 31 0.27 10.27 2.01
N GLY A 32 -0.79 9.96 1.24
CA GLY A 32 -2.09 10.61 1.35
C GLY A 32 -2.82 10.36 2.68
N LEU A 33 -2.46 9.29 3.40
CA LEU A 33 -2.92 8.97 4.76
C LEU A 33 -1.98 9.54 5.85
N GLY A 34 -0.93 10.26 5.47
CA GLY A 34 0.04 10.85 6.40
C GLY A 34 1.23 9.96 6.73
N ALA A 35 1.50 8.93 5.92
CA ALA A 35 2.65 8.06 6.15
C ALA A 35 3.97 8.73 5.75
N GLU A 36 5.02 8.43 6.52
CA GLU A 36 6.40 8.66 6.10
C GLU A 36 6.91 7.41 5.37
N VAL A 37 7.47 7.61 4.17
CA VAL A 37 7.95 6.52 3.31
C VAL A 37 9.44 6.71 3.04
N THR A 38 10.25 5.69 3.32
CA THR A 38 11.71 5.75 3.16
C THR A 38 12.23 4.50 2.45
N GLU A 39 13.09 4.70 1.45
CA GLU A 39 13.78 3.61 0.76
C GLU A 39 14.88 3.00 1.63
N ARG A 40 15.07 1.69 1.51
CA ARG A 40 16.10 0.90 2.19
C ARG A 40 16.77 -0.07 1.22
N GLU A 41 17.84 -0.71 1.68
CA GLU A 41 18.60 -1.68 0.89
C GLU A 41 17.75 -2.85 0.35
N GLY A 42 18.04 -3.26 -0.89
CA GLY A 42 17.39 -4.40 -1.54
C GLY A 42 15.94 -4.15 -1.92
N SER A 43 15.63 -2.96 -2.46
CA SER A 43 14.28 -2.54 -2.87
C SER A 43 13.25 -2.55 -1.74
N ARG A 44 13.72 -2.46 -0.48
CA ARG A 44 12.83 -2.39 0.68
C ARG A 44 12.32 -0.96 0.84
N VAL A 45 11.08 -0.84 1.26
CA VAL A 45 10.42 0.42 1.54
C VAL A 45 9.87 0.35 2.95
N ALA A 46 10.38 1.19 3.84
CA ALA A 46 9.80 1.37 5.17
C ALA A 46 8.68 2.41 5.11
N VAL A 47 7.53 2.06 5.68
CA VAL A 47 6.36 2.92 5.79
C VAL A 47 6.05 3.08 7.27
N VAL A 48 6.11 4.31 7.76
CA VAL A 48 5.68 4.67 9.12
C VAL A 48 4.28 5.28 9.00
N LEU A 49 3.29 4.61 9.57
CA LEU A 49 1.90 5.06 9.59
C LEU A 49 1.21 4.49 10.83
N PHE A 50 0.27 5.23 11.41
CA PHE A 50 -0.42 4.83 12.65
C PHE A 50 0.53 4.56 13.83
N ASN A 51 1.68 5.24 13.86
CA ASN A 51 2.75 5.00 14.84
C ASN A 51 3.34 3.56 14.78
N GLU A 52 3.11 2.84 13.69
CA GLU A 52 3.71 1.54 13.38
C GLU A 52 4.68 1.66 12.20
N VAL A 53 5.69 0.77 12.16
CA VAL A 53 6.58 0.62 11.02
C VAL A 53 6.26 -0.68 10.29
N ARG A 54 6.00 -0.60 8.99
CA ARG A 54 5.90 -1.76 8.09
C ARG A 54 6.97 -1.67 7.02
N VAL A 55 7.57 -2.81 6.68
CA VAL A 55 8.53 -2.91 5.58
C VAL A 55 7.93 -3.75 4.48
N PHE A 56 7.92 -3.19 3.27
CA PHE A 56 7.48 -3.86 2.06
C PHE A 56 8.65 -3.97 1.08
N HIS A 57 8.51 -4.87 0.11
CA HIS A 57 9.41 -4.92 -1.04
C HIS A 57 8.74 -4.24 -2.21
N ARG A 58 9.41 -3.25 -2.81
CA ARG A 58 9.00 -2.69 -4.09
C ARG A 58 9.10 -3.80 -5.15
N PRO A 59 8.03 -4.08 -5.90
CA PRO A 59 8.02 -5.15 -6.89
C PRO A 59 8.98 -4.84 -8.04
N HIS A 60 9.68 -5.88 -8.51
CA HIS A 60 10.60 -5.84 -9.65
C HIS A 60 10.64 -7.24 -10.32
N PRO A 61 10.69 -7.37 -11.66
CA PRO A 61 10.78 -6.29 -12.66
C PRO A 61 9.47 -5.56 -12.94
N SER A 62 8.33 -6.17 -12.61
CA SER A 62 7.01 -5.56 -12.80
C SER A 62 6.74 -4.50 -11.72
N PRO A 63 6.09 -3.37 -12.04
CA PRO A 63 5.68 -2.38 -11.05
C PRO A 63 4.44 -2.81 -10.25
N LYS A 64 3.83 -3.95 -10.60
CA LYS A 64 2.60 -4.44 -9.97
C LYS A 64 2.90 -5.11 -8.64
N THR A 65 2.14 -4.73 -7.63
CA THR A 65 2.21 -5.30 -6.29
C THR A 65 1.64 -6.71 -6.29
N ASP A 66 2.34 -7.66 -5.68
CA ASP A 66 1.86 -9.03 -5.57
C ASP A 66 0.65 -9.13 -4.62
N LYS A 67 -0.13 -10.20 -4.75
CA LYS A 67 -1.35 -10.40 -3.95
C LYS A 67 -1.06 -10.47 -2.44
N GLY A 68 0.08 -11.01 -2.04
CA GLY A 68 0.45 -11.14 -0.63
C GLY A 68 0.66 -9.77 0.00
N ALA A 69 1.42 -8.90 -0.67
CA ALA A 69 1.59 -7.52 -0.26
C ALA A 69 0.25 -6.76 -0.24
N VAL A 70 -0.61 -6.89 -1.27
CA VAL A 70 -1.94 -6.24 -1.27
C VAL A 70 -2.80 -6.70 -0.09
N VAL A 71 -2.82 -8.00 0.23
CA VAL A 71 -3.54 -8.53 1.41
C VAL A 71 -2.96 -7.97 2.71
N SER A 72 -1.63 -7.84 2.80
CA SER A 72 -0.96 -7.24 3.96
C SER A 72 -1.37 -5.78 4.14
N VAL A 73 -1.37 -4.99 3.07
CA VAL A 73 -1.84 -3.59 3.08
C VAL A 73 -3.31 -3.50 3.50
N LYS A 74 -4.19 -4.32 2.89
CA LYS A 74 -5.62 -4.35 3.23
C LYS A 74 -5.84 -4.57 4.73
N LYS A 75 -5.22 -5.61 5.29
CA LYS A 75 -5.36 -5.95 6.72
C LYS A 75 -4.88 -4.81 7.62
N TRP A 76 -3.75 -4.19 7.27
CA TRP A 76 -3.18 -3.12 8.08
C TRP A 76 -4.07 -1.87 8.09
N LEU A 77 -4.60 -1.48 6.93
CA LEU A 77 -5.56 -0.38 6.81
C LEU A 77 -6.87 -0.68 7.55
N GLU A 78 -7.42 -1.88 7.40
CA GLU A 78 -8.65 -2.32 8.06
C GLU A 78 -8.52 -2.33 9.59
N GLN A 79 -7.39 -2.80 10.12
CA GLN A 79 -7.08 -2.77 11.56
C GLN A 79 -7.12 -1.36 12.16
N HIS A 80 -6.80 -0.34 11.36
CA HIS A 80 -6.81 1.06 11.76
C HIS A 80 -8.08 1.80 11.31
N GLY A 81 -9.13 1.07 10.92
CA GLY A 81 -10.43 1.64 10.56
C GLY A 81 -10.46 2.34 9.20
N VAL A 82 -9.39 2.26 8.40
CA VAL A 82 -9.38 2.81 7.04
C VAL A 82 -10.11 1.84 6.12
N LYS A 83 -11.21 2.31 5.54
CA LYS A 83 -12.08 1.58 4.62
C LYS A 83 -12.42 2.47 3.42
N PRO A 84 -12.76 1.90 2.26
CA PRO A 84 -13.27 2.67 1.13
C PRO A 84 -14.46 3.54 1.51
#